data_AF-A0A7Y7LQ25-F1
#
_entry.id   AF-A0A7Y7LQ25-F1
#
_cell.length_a   1.000
_cell.length_b   1.000
_cell.length_c   1.000
_cell.angle_alpha   90.00
_cell.angle_beta   90.00
_cell.angle_gamma   90.00
#
_symmetry.space_group_name_H-M   'P 1'
#
loop_
_entity.id
_entity.type
_entity.pdbx_description
1 polymer ?
#
loop_
_entity_poly.entity_id
_entity_poly.type
_entity_poly.pdbx_seq_one_letter_code
_entity_poly.pdbx_strand_id
1 'polypeptide(L)'
;MSIYDDKNAFTVRLDPGMMRMSMQLWREATDMKIPIHDSLKLHFIANRRAMLNNHARTAKAWGTMLESMRAPGLDQAHLDKLKAQVDEFREWAEAGLAELDQVRDQEALQDAMQDGLAELAKDPAGRALLQRALDEGWLKPPPGGYPKGKR
;
A
#
# COMPACT_ATOMS: atom_id res chain seq x y z
N MET A 1 16.99 -26.75 -30.58
CA MET A 1 18.34 -26.94 -30.03
C MET A 1 18.35 -26.27 -28.66
N SER A 2 18.20 -27.04 -27.58
CA SER A 2 18.23 -26.51 -26.22
C SER A 2 19.68 -26.32 -25.81
N ILE A 3 20.05 -25.09 -25.44
CA ILE A 3 21.40 -24.68 -25.02
C ILE A 3 21.73 -25.03 -23.56
N TYR A 4 20.84 -25.74 -22.87
CA TYR A 4 21.06 -26.20 -21.50
C TYR A 4 21.27 -27.71 -21.50
N ASP A 5 22.50 -28.14 -21.17
CA ASP A 5 22.80 -29.53 -20.79
C ASP A 5 22.11 -29.80 -19.45
N ASP A 6 21.12 -30.69 -19.42
CA ASP A 6 20.32 -31.07 -18.25
C ASP A 6 21.17 -31.62 -17.08
N LYS A 7 22.47 -31.88 -17.33
CA LYS A 7 23.43 -32.38 -16.33
C LYS A 7 23.69 -31.44 -15.15
N ASN A 8 23.32 -30.16 -15.25
CA ASN A 8 23.45 -29.19 -14.15
C ASN A 8 22.10 -28.80 -13.52
N ALA A 9 21.00 -29.45 -13.90
CA ALA A 9 19.71 -29.23 -13.25
C ALA A 9 19.74 -29.83 -11.83
N PHE A 10 19.40 -29.04 -10.81
CA PHE A 10 19.17 -29.53 -9.46
C PHE A 10 17.67 -29.60 -9.18
N THR A 11 17.23 -30.70 -8.60
CA THR A 11 15.82 -30.93 -8.28
C THR A 11 15.45 -30.22 -6.99
N VAL A 12 14.44 -29.36 -7.05
CA VAL A 12 13.85 -28.71 -5.86
C VAL A 12 12.49 -29.33 -5.59
N ARG A 13 12.25 -29.72 -4.33
CA ARG A 13 10.90 -30.04 -3.87
C ARG A 13 10.21 -28.76 -3.44
N LEU A 14 9.27 -28.31 -4.27
CA LEU A 14 8.41 -27.17 -3.98
C LEU A 14 7.14 -27.64 -3.27
N ASP A 15 6.69 -26.88 -2.26
CA ASP A 15 5.36 -27.02 -1.66
C ASP A 15 4.49 -25.80 -2.03
N PRO A 16 3.71 -25.88 -3.13
CA PRO A 16 2.80 -24.82 -3.52
C PRO A 16 1.71 -24.53 -2.50
N GLY A 17 1.33 -25.53 -1.69
CA GLY A 17 0.27 -25.41 -0.69
C GLY A 17 0.68 -24.47 0.43
N MET A 18 1.89 -24.64 0.96
CA MET A 18 2.45 -23.75 1.98
C MET A 18 2.56 -22.31 1.48
N MET A 19 3.04 -22.09 0.25
CA MET A 19 3.13 -20.74 -0.31
C MET A 19 1.76 -20.06 -0.42
N ARG A 20 0.75 -20.77 -0.94
CA ARG A 20 -0.62 -20.27 -1.05
C ARG A 20 -1.21 -19.93 0.31
N MET A 21 -1.03 -20.81 1.29
CA MET A 21 -1.48 -20.59 2.67
C MET A 21 -0.80 -19.36 3.28
N SER A 22 0.51 -19.18 3.08
CA SER A 22 1.23 -18.00 3.58
C SER A 22 0.71 -16.70 2.95
N MET A 23 0.53 -16.65 1.62
CA MET A 23 -0.02 -15.47 0.94
C MET A 23 -1.42 -15.12 1.46
N GLN A 24 -2.28 -16.13 1.62
CA GLN A 24 -3.63 -15.94 2.16
C GLN A 24 -3.60 -15.40 3.59
N LEU A 25 -2.85 -16.05 4.48
CA LEU A 25 -2.74 -15.65 5.88
C LEU A 25 -2.20 -14.22 6.00
N TRP A 26 -1.15 -13.88 5.26
CA TRP A 26 -0.56 -12.54 5.27
C TRP A 26 -1.53 -11.48 4.76
N ARG A 27 -2.30 -11.78 3.70
CA ARG A 27 -3.34 -10.89 3.19
C ARG A 27 -4.44 -10.67 4.22
N GLU A 28 -4.97 -11.74 4.78
CA GLU A 28 -6.05 -11.68 5.77
C GLU A 28 -5.63 -10.97 7.06
N ALA A 29 -4.40 -11.19 7.54
CA ALA A 29 -3.84 -10.52 8.71
C ALA A 29 -3.63 -9.02 8.44
N THR A 30 -3.07 -8.68 7.27
CA THR A 30 -2.85 -7.28 6.88
C THR A 30 -4.19 -6.56 6.74
N ASP A 31 -5.20 -7.18 6.14
CA ASP A 31 -6.55 -6.61 5.98
C ASP A 31 -7.42 -6.72 7.24
N MET A 32 -6.89 -7.24 8.36
CA MET A 32 -7.62 -7.44 9.62
C MET A 32 -8.91 -8.26 9.45
N LYS A 33 -8.93 -9.20 8.50
CA LYS A 33 -10.06 -10.10 8.23
C LYS A 33 -10.13 -11.29 9.19
N ILE A 34 -9.03 -11.56 9.88
CA ILE A 34 -8.96 -12.53 10.97
C ILE A 34 -9.17 -11.86 12.33
N PRO A 35 -9.76 -12.55 13.32
CA PRO A 35 -9.84 -12.04 14.68
C PRO A 35 -8.44 -11.77 15.24
N ILE A 36 -8.14 -10.50 15.50
CA ILE A 36 -6.88 -10.04 16.09
C ILE A 36 -7.23 -9.28 17.38
N HIS A 37 -6.44 -9.51 18.44
CA HIS A 37 -6.58 -8.79 19.70
C HIS A 37 -6.36 -7.27 19.49
N ASP A 38 -7.11 -6.41 20.19
CA ASP A 38 -7.11 -4.97 19.93
C ASP A 38 -5.73 -4.31 20.05
N SER A 39 -4.90 -4.77 20.99
CA SER A 39 -3.52 -4.30 21.13
C SER A 39 -2.65 -4.59 19.89
N LEU A 40 -2.94 -5.66 19.16
CA LEU A 40 -2.25 -6.02 17.93
C LEU A 40 -2.83 -5.25 16.73
N LYS A 41 -4.11 -4.88 16.72
CA LYS A 41 -4.69 -4.07 15.64
C LYS A 41 -3.95 -2.75 15.45
N LEU A 42 -3.65 -2.05 16.55
CA LEU A 42 -2.85 -0.81 16.51
C LEU A 42 -1.47 -1.04 15.90
N HIS A 43 -0.81 -2.14 16.27
CA HIS A 43 0.48 -2.50 15.69
C HIS A 43 0.37 -2.76 14.18
N PHE A 44 -0.66 -3.49 13.73
CA PHE A 44 -0.89 -3.77 12.31
C PHE A 44 -1.21 -2.50 11.51
N ILE A 45 -1.99 -1.58 12.06
CA ILE A 45 -2.30 -0.30 11.42
C ILE A 45 -1.01 0.54 11.30
N ALA A 46 -0.27 0.71 12.41
CA ALA A 46 0.95 1.51 12.43
C ALA A 46 2.04 0.96 11.49
N ASN A 47 2.10 -0.35 11.32
CA ASN A 47 3.11 -1.03 10.50
C ASN A 47 2.59 -1.47 9.13
N ARG A 48 1.37 -1.07 8.72
CA ARG A 48 0.74 -1.52 7.47
C ARG A 48 1.65 -1.33 6.26
N ARG A 49 2.27 -0.15 6.12
CA ARG A 49 3.23 0.14 5.04
C ARG A 49 4.42 -0.82 5.04
N ALA A 50 5.03 -1.05 6.21
CA ALA A 50 6.18 -1.94 6.32
C ALA A 50 5.82 -3.39 5.97
N MET A 51 4.65 -3.86 6.41
CA MET A 51 4.13 -5.18 6.06
C MET A 51 3.91 -5.31 4.55
N LEU A 52 3.21 -4.37 3.92
CA LEU A 52 2.98 -4.39 2.47
C LEU A 52 4.30 -4.35 1.67
N ASN A 53 5.27 -3.54 2.10
CA ASN A 53 6.60 -3.50 1.47
C ASN A 53 7.31 -4.85 1.56
N ASN A 54 7.29 -5.49 2.72
CA ASN A 54 7.88 -6.81 2.92
C ASN A 54 7.17 -7.89 2.11
N HIS A 55 5.85 -7.83 1.99
CA HIS A 55 5.06 -8.74 1.15
C HIS A 55 5.42 -8.60 -0.33
N ALA A 56 5.46 -7.37 -0.85
CA ALA A 56 5.85 -7.10 -2.25
C ALA A 56 7.27 -7.58 -2.56
N ARG A 57 8.23 -7.32 -1.65
CA ARG A 57 9.62 -7.81 -1.77
C ARG A 57 9.70 -9.34 -1.77
N THR A 58 9.00 -9.99 -0.85
CA THR A 58 8.95 -11.45 -0.76
C THR A 58 8.33 -12.06 -2.01
N ALA A 59 7.19 -11.52 -2.47
CA ALA A 59 6.51 -11.97 -3.67
C ALA A 59 7.40 -11.81 -4.93
N LYS A 60 8.13 -10.70 -5.04
CA LYS A 60 9.12 -10.50 -6.11
C LYS A 60 10.24 -11.54 -6.06
N ALA A 61 10.79 -11.84 -4.89
CA ALA A 61 11.82 -12.86 -4.73
C ALA A 61 11.30 -14.26 -5.13
N TRP A 62 10.09 -14.61 -4.69
CA TRP A 62 9.43 -15.85 -5.09
C TRP A 62 9.16 -15.91 -6.58
N GLY A 63 8.71 -14.81 -7.21
CA GLY A 63 8.50 -14.73 -8.65
C GLY A 63 9.78 -15.01 -9.44
N THR A 64 10.89 -14.36 -9.07
CA THR A 64 12.21 -14.60 -9.69
C THR A 64 12.65 -16.06 -9.54
N MET A 65 12.45 -16.64 -8.35
CA MET A 65 12.78 -18.03 -8.09
C MET A 65 11.94 -18.98 -8.95
N LEU A 66 10.61 -18.82 -8.95
CA LEU A 66 9.69 -19.67 -9.72
C LEU A 66 9.93 -19.55 -11.23
N GLU A 67 10.35 -18.38 -11.72
CA GLU A 67 10.64 -18.18 -13.14
C GLU A 67 11.81 -19.03 -13.65
N SER A 68 12.76 -19.32 -12.77
CA SER A 68 13.88 -20.23 -13.05
C SER A 68 13.51 -21.71 -12.97
N MET A 69 12.31 -22.05 -12.49
CA MET A 69 11.87 -23.42 -12.31
C MET A 69 11.16 -23.95 -13.56
N ARG A 70 11.31 -25.26 -13.79
CA ARG A 70 10.47 -26.04 -14.71
C ARG A 70 9.90 -27.23 -13.96
N ALA A 71 8.68 -27.62 -14.31
CA ALA A 71 8.05 -28.80 -13.74
C ALA A 71 7.83 -29.85 -14.84
N PRO A 72 7.97 -31.15 -14.51
CA PRO A 72 7.79 -32.22 -15.48
C PRO A 72 6.31 -32.40 -15.86
N GLY A 73 6.04 -32.63 -17.14
CA GLY A 73 4.73 -33.05 -17.64
C GLY A 73 3.58 -32.12 -17.23
N LEU A 74 2.54 -32.70 -16.62
CA LEU A 74 1.32 -31.99 -16.26
C LEU A 74 1.50 -30.98 -15.11
N ASP A 75 2.58 -31.09 -14.33
CA ASP A 75 2.84 -30.19 -13.22
C ASP A 75 3.29 -28.79 -13.67
N GLN A 76 3.66 -28.62 -14.95
CA GLN A 76 3.97 -27.30 -15.50
C GLN A 76 2.78 -26.34 -15.39
N ALA A 77 1.57 -26.80 -15.65
CA ALA A 77 0.37 -25.97 -15.50
C ALA A 77 0.12 -25.54 -14.04
N HIS A 78 0.47 -26.41 -13.07
CA HIS A 78 0.39 -26.07 -11.65
C HIS A 78 1.43 -25.04 -11.23
N LEU A 79 2.65 -25.15 -11.77
CA LEU A 79 3.71 -24.16 -11.59
C LEU A 79 3.32 -22.80 -12.18
N ASP A 80 2.80 -22.78 -13.41
CA ASP A 80 2.36 -21.55 -14.09
C ASP A 80 1.22 -20.87 -13.31
N LYS A 81 0.27 -21.66 -12.79
CA LYS A 81 -0.78 -21.15 -11.91
C LYS A 81 -0.22 -20.57 -10.61
N LEU A 82 0.80 -21.19 -10.02
CA LEU A 82 1.44 -20.66 -8.81
C LEU A 82 2.17 -19.33 -9.10
N LYS A 83 2.87 -19.23 -10.24
CA LYS A 83 3.51 -17.98 -10.68
C LYS A 83 2.51 -16.84 -10.77
N ALA A 84 1.37 -17.07 -11.44
CA ALA A 84 0.31 -16.07 -11.56
C ALA A 84 -0.21 -15.61 -10.19
N GLN A 85 -0.40 -16.53 -9.25
CA GLN A 85 -0.87 -16.17 -7.90
C GLN A 85 0.15 -15.40 -7.07
N VAL A 86 1.44 -15.68 -7.23
CA VAL A 86 2.51 -14.89 -6.61
C VAL A 86 2.54 -13.48 -7.19
N ASP A 87 2.28 -13.35 -8.49
CA ASP A 87 2.18 -12.06 -9.18
C ASP A 87 0.98 -11.25 -8.67
N GLU A 88 -0.21 -11.86 -8.62
CA GLU A 88 -1.42 -11.25 -8.03
C GLU A 88 -1.20 -10.81 -6.57
N PHE A 89 -0.48 -11.61 -5.78
CA PHE A 89 -0.14 -11.25 -4.41
C PHE A 89 0.83 -10.06 -4.34
N ARG A 90 1.80 -9.98 -5.26
CA ARG A 90 2.69 -8.82 -5.39
C ARG A 90 1.89 -7.56 -5.74
N GLU A 91 1.05 -7.65 -6.76
CA GLU A 91 0.22 -6.53 -7.24
C GLU A 91 -0.70 -6.01 -6.14
N TRP A 92 -1.33 -6.90 -5.36
CA TRP A 92 -2.12 -6.51 -4.20
C TRP A 92 -1.30 -5.71 -3.18
N ALA A 93 -0.08 -6.15 -2.87
CA ALA A 93 0.78 -5.47 -1.91
C ALA A 93 1.26 -4.09 -2.43
N GLU A 94 1.61 -4.01 -3.71
CA GLU A 94 2.01 -2.77 -4.39
C GLU A 94 0.86 -1.77 -4.49
N ALA A 95 -0.35 -2.23 -4.83
CA ALA A 95 -1.56 -1.41 -4.84
C ALA A 95 -1.85 -0.83 -3.45
N GLY A 96 -1.75 -1.64 -2.40
CA GLY A 96 -1.93 -1.16 -1.02
C GLY A 96 -0.88 -0.11 -0.61
N LEU A 97 0.35 -0.18 -1.12
CA LEU A 97 1.36 0.87 -0.90
C LEU A 97 0.97 2.17 -1.62
N ALA A 98 0.52 2.07 -2.87
CA ALA A 98 0.10 3.22 -3.65
C ALA A 98 -1.09 3.94 -2.99
N GLU A 99 -2.05 3.21 -2.45
CA GLU A 99 -3.17 3.77 -1.68
C GLU A 99 -2.66 4.55 -0.45
N LEU A 100 -1.70 4.00 0.30
CA LEU A 100 -1.11 4.69 1.45
C LEU A 100 -0.31 5.92 1.07
N ASP A 101 0.34 5.93 -0.10
CA ASP A 101 1.02 7.12 -0.62
C ASP A 101 0.01 8.20 -1.03
N GLN A 102 -1.09 7.82 -1.67
CA GLN A 102 -2.16 8.76 -2.03
C GLN A 102 -2.79 9.43 -0.81
N VAL A 103 -3.09 8.67 0.25
CA VAL A 103 -3.66 9.24 1.49
C VAL A 103 -2.68 10.23 2.13
N ARG A 104 -1.40 9.87 2.24
CA ARG A 104 -0.36 10.77 2.79
C ARG A 104 -0.28 12.07 1.99
N ASP A 105 -0.27 11.96 0.66
CA ASP A 105 -0.12 13.13 -0.21
C ASP A 105 -1.36 14.04 -0.14
N GLN A 106 -2.56 13.47 0.03
CA GLN A 106 -3.79 14.22 0.29
C GLN A 106 -3.75 14.95 1.63
N GLU A 107 -3.31 14.28 2.70
CA GLU A 107 -3.17 14.89 4.03
C GLU A 107 -2.15 16.04 3.99
N ALA A 108 -0.99 15.83 3.36
CA ALA A 108 0.03 16.88 3.22
C ALA A 108 -0.47 18.09 2.41
N LEU A 109 -1.27 17.86 1.36
CA LEU A 109 -1.90 18.94 0.59
C LEU A 109 -2.91 19.72 1.46
N GLN A 110 -3.70 19.01 2.26
CA GLN A 110 -4.68 19.61 3.15
C GLN A 110 -4.01 20.46 4.24
N ASP A 111 -2.94 19.98 4.84
CA ASP A 111 -2.15 20.72 5.83
C ASP A 111 -1.52 21.97 5.22
N ALA A 112 -0.88 21.84 4.05
CA ALA A 112 -0.29 22.98 3.34
C ALA A 112 -1.33 24.05 2.96
N MET A 113 -2.54 23.62 2.58
CA MET A 113 -3.65 24.53 2.30
C MET A 113 -4.11 25.24 3.58
N GLN A 114 -4.23 24.52 4.71
CA GLN A 114 -4.59 25.11 5.99
C GLN A 114 -3.57 26.14 6.46
N ASP A 115 -2.28 25.82 6.35
CA ASP A 115 -1.19 26.73 6.69
C ASP A 115 -1.21 27.99 5.81
N GLY A 116 -1.39 27.83 4.49
CA GLY A 116 -1.52 28.96 3.57
C GLY A 116 -2.70 29.88 3.90
N LEU A 117 -3.86 29.30 4.25
CA LEU A 117 -5.03 30.06 4.71
C LEU A 117 -4.77 30.75 6.06
N ALA A 118 -4.05 30.10 6.97
CA ALA A 118 -3.67 30.66 8.26
C ALA A 118 -2.70 31.83 8.12
N GLU A 119 -1.70 31.73 7.23
CA GLU A 119 -0.78 32.82 6.89
C GLU A 119 -1.53 34.01 6.27
N LEU A 120 -2.42 33.76 5.30
CA LEU A 120 -3.23 34.80 4.68
C LEU A 120 -4.13 35.52 5.71
N ALA A 121 -4.61 34.79 6.72
CA ALA A 121 -5.40 35.35 7.81
C ALA A 121 -4.58 36.22 8.80
N LYS A 122 -3.25 36.34 8.67
CA LYS A 122 -2.44 37.20 9.55
C LYS A 122 -2.54 38.68 9.18
N ASP A 123 -2.69 39.01 7.91
CA ASP A 123 -2.77 40.39 7.40
C ASP A 123 -4.22 40.87 7.18
N PRO A 124 -4.58 42.14 7.45
CA PRO A 124 -5.92 42.66 7.24
C PRO A 124 -6.47 42.51 5.81
N ALA A 125 -5.64 42.66 4.76
CA ALA A 125 -6.10 42.49 3.39
C ALA A 125 -6.41 41.02 3.09
N GLY A 126 -5.56 40.11 3.57
CA GLY A 126 -5.80 38.67 3.47
C GLY A 126 -7.05 38.20 4.21
N ARG A 127 -7.34 38.75 5.41
CA ARG A 127 -8.61 38.49 6.12
C ARG A 127 -9.84 38.95 5.34
N ALA A 128 -9.77 40.14 4.72
CA ALA A 128 -10.88 40.66 3.92
C ALA A 128 -11.16 39.77 2.70
N LEU A 129 -10.11 39.26 2.05
CA LEU A 129 -10.23 38.30 0.95
C LEU A 129 -10.85 36.98 1.40
N LEU A 130 -10.40 36.43 2.53
CA LEU A 130 -10.98 35.20 3.09
C LEU A 130 -12.45 35.36 3.48
N GLN A 131 -12.80 36.49 4.11
CA GLN A 131 -14.19 36.78 4.47
C GLN A 131 -15.09 36.88 3.23
N ARG A 132 -14.62 37.57 2.19
CA ARG A 132 -15.34 37.67 0.92
C ARG A 132 -15.55 36.30 0.26
N ALA A 133 -14.53 35.44 0.28
CA ALA A 133 -14.64 34.09 -0.26
C ALA A 133 -15.61 33.20 0.55
N LEU A 134 -15.77 33.43 1.85
CA LEU A 134 -16.81 32.79 2.67
C LEU A 134 -18.20 33.31 2.33
N ASP A 135 -18.35 34.63 2.19
CA ASP A 135 -19.62 35.29 1.88
C ASP A 135 -20.14 34.93 0.48
N GLU A 136 -19.23 34.74 -0.49
CA GLU A 136 -19.52 34.29 -1.86
C GLU A 136 -19.68 32.76 -1.96
N GLY A 137 -19.47 32.01 -0.86
CA GLY A 137 -19.67 30.56 -0.80
C GLY A 137 -18.56 29.72 -1.44
N TRP A 138 -17.41 30.32 -1.74
CA TRP A 138 -16.26 29.65 -2.36
C TRP A 138 -15.45 28.84 -1.35
N LEU A 139 -15.54 29.19 -0.06
CA LEU A 139 -14.90 28.48 1.03
C LEU A 139 -15.91 28.10 2.11
N LYS A 140 -15.61 27.03 2.86
CA LYS A 140 -16.30 26.67 4.09
C LYS A 140 -15.41 27.02 5.29
N PRO A 141 -15.97 27.49 6.41
CA PRO A 141 -15.18 27.78 7.59
C PRO A 141 -14.57 26.48 8.16
N PRO A 142 -13.30 26.50 8.61
CA PRO A 142 -12.69 25.33 9.24
C PRO A 142 -13.37 25.01 10.58
N PRO A 143 -13.32 23.75 11.03
CA PRO A 143 -13.80 23.38 12.36
C PRO A 143 -12.99 24.14 13.42
N GLY A 144 -13.65 25.04 14.14
CA GLY A 144 -13.03 25.96 15.12
C GLY A 144 -13.01 27.45 14.70
N GLY A 145 -13.34 27.77 13.46
CA GLY A 145 -13.36 29.15 12.93
C GLY A 145 -11.97 29.73 12.69
N TYR A 146 -11.88 30.81 11.89
CA TYR A 146 -10.60 31.48 11.66
C TYR A 146 -10.16 32.30 12.88
N PRO A 147 -8.85 32.34 13.21
CA PRO A 147 -8.35 33.09 14.34
C PRO A 147 -8.70 34.58 14.18
N LYS A 148 -9.53 35.09 15.11
CA LYS A 148 -9.85 36.52 15.16
C LYS A 148 -8.58 37.28 15.54
N GLY A 149 -8.07 38.08 14.63
CA GLY A 149 -6.96 38.97 14.93
C GLY A 149 -7.31 39.88 16.11
N LYS A 150 -6.42 39.93 17.10
CA LYS A 150 -6.52 40.89 18.20
C LYS A 150 -6.45 42.30 17.59
N ARG A 151 -7.48 43.09 17.84
CA ARG A 151 -7.50 44.54 17.59
C ARG A 151 -6.53 45.24 18.53
#